data_AF-G3I369-F1
#
_entry.id   AF-G3I369-F1
#
_cell.length_a   1.000
_cell.length_b   1.000
_cell.length_c   1.000
_cell.angle_alpha   90.00
_cell.angle_beta   90.00
_cell.angle_gamma   90.00
#
_symmetry.space_group_name_H-M   'P 1'
#
loop_
_entity.id
_entity.type
_entity.pdbx_description
1 polymer ?
#
loop_
_entity_poly.entity_id
_entity_poly.type
_entity_poly.pdbx_seq_one_letter_code
_entity_poly.pdbx_strand_id
1 'polypeptide(L)'
;MDPELDYTLMRVCKQMIKRFCPEADSKTMLQCLKQNKNSELMDPKCKQMITKRQITQNTDYRLNPVLRKACKADIPKFCHGILTKAKDDSELEGQVISCLKLRYADQRLSSDCEDQIRIIIQESALDYRLDPQLQLHCSDEIANLCAEEAAAQEQTGQVEECLKVNLLKIRTELCKKEVLNMLKESKADIFVDPVLHTACALDIKHHCAAITPGRGRQMSCLMEALEDKRVRLQPECKKRLNDRIEMWSYAAKVAPADGFSDLAMQVMTSPSKNYILSVISGSICILFLIGLMCGRITKRVTRELKDR
;
A
#
# COMPACT_ATOMS: atom_id res chain seq x y z
N MET A 1 8.57 -5.33 21.03
CA MET A 1 9.79 -6.16 21.02
C MET A 1 9.35 -7.54 21.44
N ASP A 2 9.81 -8.57 20.74
CA ASP A 2 9.49 -9.97 21.04
C ASP A 2 10.81 -10.66 21.45
N PRO A 3 11.12 -10.73 22.76
CA PRO A 3 12.43 -11.19 23.24
C PRO A 3 12.74 -12.64 22.89
N GLU A 4 11.71 -13.50 22.80
CA GLU A 4 11.87 -14.93 22.50
C GLU A 4 12.27 -15.14 21.04
N LEU A 5 11.60 -14.43 20.14
CA LEU A 5 11.90 -14.47 18.71
C LEU A 5 13.27 -13.87 18.40
N ASP A 6 13.64 -12.79 19.09
CA ASP A 6 14.95 -12.14 18.95
C ASP A 6 16.09 -13.06 19.45
N TYR A 7 15.92 -13.76 20.57
CA TYR A 7 16.89 -14.76 21.03
C TYR A 7 17.03 -15.93 20.05
N THR A 8 15.91 -16.43 19.54
CA THR A 8 15.91 -17.52 18.55
C THR A 8 16.61 -17.11 17.27
N LEU A 9 16.40 -15.87 16.80
CA LEU A 9 17.11 -15.30 15.66
C LEU A 9 18.63 -15.33 15.88
N MET A 10 19.11 -14.83 17.03
CA MET A 10 20.55 -14.82 17.33
C MET A 10 21.15 -16.22 17.35
N ARG A 11 20.42 -17.20 17.88
CA ARG A 11 20.86 -18.60 17.96
C ARG A 11 20.94 -19.24 16.57
N VAL A 12 19.88 -19.13 15.77
CA VAL A 12 19.80 -19.74 14.43
C VAL A 12 20.78 -19.07 13.47
N CYS A 13 20.88 -17.74 13.52
CA CYS A 13 21.74 -16.96 12.64
C CYS A 13 23.19 -16.82 13.12
N LYS A 14 23.62 -17.50 14.19
CA LYS A 14 24.93 -17.30 14.83
C LYS A 14 26.11 -17.27 13.85
N GLN A 15 26.16 -18.18 12.89
CA GLN A 15 27.24 -18.22 11.89
C GLN A 15 27.14 -17.10 10.87
N MET A 16 25.92 -16.75 10.45
CA MET A 16 25.66 -15.68 9.49
C MET A 16 25.96 -14.31 10.10
N ILE A 17 25.66 -14.12 11.38
CA ILE A 17 26.01 -12.92 12.15
C ILE A 17 27.52 -12.71 12.15
N LYS A 18 28.30 -13.75 12.46
CA LYS A 18 29.77 -13.65 12.45
C LYS A 18 30.32 -13.32 11.07
N ARG A 19 29.70 -13.84 10.01
CA ARG A 19 30.16 -13.68 8.63
C ARG A 19 29.83 -12.31 8.04
N PHE A 20 28.58 -11.85 8.22
CA PHE A 20 28.06 -10.67 7.54
C PHE A 20 27.91 -9.45 8.46
N CYS A 21 27.77 -9.65 9.76
CA CYS A 21 27.39 -8.62 10.72
C CYS A 21 28.29 -8.59 11.98
N PRO A 22 29.64 -8.64 11.86
CA PRO A 22 30.53 -8.73 13.02
C PRO A 22 30.49 -7.50 13.93
N GLU A 23 30.19 -6.32 13.37
CA GLU A 23 30.15 -5.03 14.09
C GLU A 23 28.73 -4.59 14.47
N ALA A 24 27.70 -5.32 14.06
CA ALA A 24 26.34 -4.93 14.35
C ALA A 24 26.00 -5.17 15.82
N ASP A 25 25.30 -4.21 16.43
CA ASP A 25 24.77 -4.34 17.79
C ASP A 25 23.38 -5.00 17.77
N SER A 26 22.81 -5.28 18.95
CA SER A 26 21.48 -5.91 19.06
C SER A 26 20.36 -5.10 18.39
N LYS A 27 20.52 -3.78 18.22
CA LYS A 27 19.51 -2.90 17.61
C LYS A 27 19.59 -2.91 16.09
N THR A 28 20.78 -3.08 15.53
CA THR A 28 21.06 -3.04 14.09
C THR A 28 21.22 -4.43 13.49
N MET A 29 21.32 -5.49 14.31
CA MET A 29 21.56 -6.85 13.85
C MET A 29 20.52 -7.34 12.83
N LEU A 30 19.24 -7.14 13.10
CA LEU A 30 18.18 -7.54 12.17
C LEU A 30 18.31 -6.77 10.84
N GLN A 31 18.65 -5.49 10.89
CA GLN A 31 18.82 -4.68 9.69
C GLN A 31 20.00 -5.17 8.83
N CYS A 32 21.14 -5.47 9.46
CA CYS A 32 22.29 -6.04 8.76
C CYS A 32 21.98 -7.42 8.15
N LEU A 33 21.29 -8.29 8.91
CA LEU A 33 20.88 -9.61 8.43
C LEU A 33 19.92 -9.50 7.23
N LYS A 34 18.98 -8.54 7.25
CA LYS A 34 18.08 -8.27 6.13
C LYS A 34 18.83 -7.85 4.87
N GLN A 35 19.84 -6.97 4.99
CA GLN A 35 20.65 -6.52 3.85
C GLN A 35 21.42 -7.66 3.18
N ASN A 36 21.80 -8.69 3.95
CA ASN A 36 22.55 -9.85 3.46
C ASN A 36 21.65 -11.08 3.20
N LYS A 37 20.34 -10.98 3.42
CA LYS A 37 19.37 -12.10 3.40
C LYS A 37 19.38 -12.91 2.10
N ASN A 38 19.66 -12.24 0.98
CA ASN A 38 19.66 -12.83 -0.36
C ASN A 38 21.05 -13.21 -0.87
N SER A 39 22.09 -13.12 -0.04
CA SER A 39 23.41 -13.65 -0.39
C SER A 39 23.33 -15.17 -0.62
N GLU A 40 24.01 -15.68 -1.64
CA GLU A 40 24.15 -17.14 -1.89
C GLU A 40 24.75 -17.88 -0.69
N LEU A 41 25.53 -17.16 0.11
CA LEU A 41 26.23 -17.67 1.27
C LEU A 41 25.38 -17.58 2.56
N MET A 42 24.13 -17.12 2.46
CA MET A 42 23.18 -17.06 3.57
C MET A 42 22.59 -18.44 3.87
N ASP A 43 22.71 -18.88 5.12
CA ASP A 43 22.13 -20.14 5.59
C ASP A 43 20.60 -20.13 5.42
N PRO A 44 19.98 -21.16 4.80
CA PRO A 44 18.54 -21.21 4.57
C PRO A 44 17.68 -21.12 5.84
N LYS A 45 18.14 -21.68 6.97
CA LYS A 45 17.40 -21.61 8.24
C LYS A 45 17.47 -20.20 8.82
N CYS A 46 18.63 -19.55 8.74
CA CYS A 46 18.75 -18.14 9.10
C CYS A 46 17.89 -17.26 8.18
N LYS A 47 17.89 -17.49 6.86
CA LYS A 47 17.03 -16.77 5.92
C LYS A 47 15.55 -16.90 6.29
N GLN A 48 15.07 -18.11 6.59
CA GLN A 48 13.71 -18.34 7.06
C GLN A 48 13.41 -17.62 8.38
N MET A 49 14.36 -17.60 9.32
CA MET A 49 14.20 -16.91 10.60
C MET A 49 14.15 -15.39 10.43
N ILE A 50 14.95 -14.81 9.54
CA ILE A 50 14.86 -13.39 9.16
C ILE A 50 13.49 -13.07 8.58
N THR A 51 13.00 -13.89 7.63
CA THR A 51 11.65 -13.72 7.06
C THR A 51 10.57 -13.81 8.13
N LYS A 52 10.63 -14.82 9.01
CA LYS A 52 9.67 -14.97 10.12
C LYS A 52 9.66 -13.72 11.00
N ARG A 53 10.83 -13.16 11.29
CA ARG A 53 10.95 -11.93 12.07
C ARG A 53 10.33 -10.72 11.35
N GLN A 54 10.56 -10.59 10.04
CA GLN A 54 9.94 -9.54 9.23
C GLN A 54 8.41 -9.67 9.19
N ILE A 55 7.87 -10.89 9.03
CA ILE A 55 6.42 -11.14 9.06
C ILE A 55 5.83 -10.68 10.40
N THR A 56 6.40 -11.11 11.53
CA THR A 56 5.95 -10.68 12.87
C THR A 56 6.03 -9.16 13.07
N GLN A 57 7.04 -8.49 12.51
CA GLN A 57 7.11 -7.03 12.57
C GLN A 57 6.04 -6.35 11.71
N ASN A 58 5.57 -7.01 10.65
CA ASN A 58 4.56 -6.46 9.76
C ASN A 58 3.13 -6.80 10.22
N THR A 59 2.91 -7.88 10.98
CA THR A 59 1.61 -8.20 11.58
C THR A 59 1.21 -7.21 12.68
N ASP A 60 2.19 -6.62 13.38
CA ASP A 60 1.89 -5.60 14.39
C ASP A 60 3.00 -4.54 14.50
N TYR A 61 2.63 -3.28 14.27
CA TYR A 61 3.54 -2.14 14.35
C TYR A 61 4.19 -2.01 15.75
N ARG A 62 3.56 -2.52 16.82
CA ARG A 62 4.10 -2.53 18.19
C ARG A 62 5.35 -3.41 18.30
N LEU A 63 5.49 -4.39 17.40
CA LEU A 63 6.62 -5.31 17.32
C LEU A 63 7.76 -4.77 16.43
N ASN A 64 7.52 -3.68 15.70
CA ASN A 64 8.49 -2.97 14.88
C ASN A 64 8.93 -1.63 15.54
N PRO A 65 10.03 -1.63 16.33
CA PRO A 65 10.48 -0.44 17.05
C PRO A 65 10.94 0.69 16.12
N VAL A 66 11.50 0.36 14.95
CA VAL A 66 11.97 1.33 13.97
C VAL A 66 10.78 2.08 13.37
N LEU A 67 9.76 1.34 12.92
CA LEU A 67 8.53 1.90 12.40
C LEU A 67 7.82 2.75 13.46
N ARG A 68 7.66 2.22 14.68
CA ARG A 68 6.97 2.93 15.77
C ARG A 68 7.66 4.25 16.13
N LYS A 69 8.99 4.29 16.04
CA LYS A 69 9.77 5.52 16.27
C LYS A 69 9.55 6.52 15.14
N ALA A 70 9.71 6.09 13.88
CA ALA A 70 9.60 6.96 12.71
C ALA A 70 8.18 7.49 12.49
N CYS A 71 7.16 6.65 12.67
CA CYS A 71 5.76 6.98 12.47
C CYS A 71 5.03 7.39 13.75
N LYS A 72 5.75 7.82 14.80
CA LYS A 72 5.19 8.12 16.13
C LYS A 72 4.04 9.13 16.08
N ALA A 73 4.14 10.15 15.22
CA ALA A 73 3.10 11.17 15.06
C ALA A 73 2.01 10.77 14.04
N ASP A 74 2.37 9.98 13.03
CA ASP A 74 1.48 9.66 11.91
C ASP A 74 0.47 8.55 12.26
N ILE A 75 0.88 7.55 13.05
CA ILE A 75 0.02 6.45 13.50
C ILE A 75 -1.25 6.96 14.20
N PRO A 76 -1.17 7.75 15.30
CA PRO A 76 -2.37 8.25 15.95
C PRO A 76 -3.14 9.27 15.10
N LYS A 77 -2.46 9.99 14.19
CA LYS A 77 -3.09 10.99 13.33
C LYS A 77 -3.96 10.36 12.23
N PHE A 78 -3.47 9.32 11.58
CA PHE A 78 -4.11 8.76 10.39
C PHE A 78 -4.82 7.42 10.63
N CYS A 79 -4.34 6.63 11.58
CA CYS A 79 -4.82 5.26 11.82
C CYS A 79 -5.61 5.13 13.12
N HIS A 80 -6.07 6.25 13.70
CA HIS A 80 -6.84 6.28 14.96
C HIS A 80 -8.03 5.32 14.95
N GLY A 81 -8.80 5.27 13.85
CA GLY A 81 -9.98 4.42 13.74
C GLY A 81 -9.70 2.91 13.78
N ILE A 82 -8.45 2.49 13.53
CA ILE A 82 -8.01 1.10 13.73
C ILE A 82 -7.66 0.89 15.20
N LEU A 83 -6.92 1.83 15.78
CA LEU A 83 -6.48 1.77 17.17
C LEU A 83 -7.65 1.73 18.16
N THR A 84 -8.73 2.46 17.88
CA THR A 84 -9.92 2.48 18.76
C THR A 84 -10.77 1.21 18.67
N LYS A 85 -10.65 0.45 17.58
CA LYS A 85 -11.34 -0.83 17.39
C LYS A 85 -10.56 -2.02 17.93
N ALA A 86 -9.26 -1.83 18.17
CA ALA A 86 -8.39 -2.85 18.71
C ALA A 86 -8.79 -3.19 20.15
N LYS A 87 -8.91 -4.49 20.44
CA LYS A 87 -8.93 -4.97 21.83
C LYS A 87 -7.48 -5.12 22.29
N ASP A 88 -7.22 -4.91 23.59
CA ASP A 88 -5.84 -4.84 24.11
C ASP A 88 -4.99 -6.08 23.76
N ASP A 89 -5.60 -7.27 23.69
CA ASP A 89 -4.92 -8.55 23.43
C ASP A 89 -5.04 -9.05 21.98
N SER A 90 -5.68 -8.30 21.06
CA SER A 90 -5.73 -8.71 19.65
C SER A 90 -4.51 -8.21 18.87
N GLU A 91 -3.93 -9.08 18.03
CA GLU A 91 -3.03 -8.65 16.97
C GLU A 91 -3.79 -7.76 15.98
N LEU A 92 -3.11 -6.76 15.44
CA LEU A 92 -3.71 -5.80 14.49
C LEU A 92 -3.65 -6.30 13.04
N GLU A 93 -3.15 -7.51 12.80
CA GLU A 93 -3.09 -8.18 11.49
C GLU A 93 -2.47 -7.31 10.37
N GLY A 94 -1.58 -6.38 10.70
CA GLY A 94 -0.95 -5.46 9.76
C GLY A 94 -1.82 -4.28 9.31
N GLN A 95 -3.02 -4.11 9.88
CA GLN A 95 -3.95 -3.04 9.51
C GLN A 95 -3.35 -1.63 9.65
N VAL A 96 -2.51 -1.40 10.68
CA VAL A 96 -1.84 -0.10 10.86
C VAL A 96 -0.82 0.16 9.74
N ILE A 97 -0.07 -0.87 9.32
CA ILE A 97 0.87 -0.73 8.21
C ILE A 97 0.11 -0.48 6.91
N SER A 98 -0.94 -1.26 6.62
CA SER A 98 -1.81 -1.04 5.45
C SER A 98 -2.38 0.40 5.42
N CYS A 99 -2.85 0.91 6.56
CA CYS A 99 -3.26 2.32 6.68
C CYS A 99 -2.13 3.30 6.34
N LEU A 100 -0.91 3.10 6.86
CA LEU A 100 0.23 3.96 6.57
C LEU A 100 0.66 3.88 5.10
N LYS A 101 0.62 2.70 4.47
CA LYS A 101 0.91 2.53 3.04
C LYS A 101 -0.04 3.36 2.16
N LEU A 102 -1.33 3.39 2.49
CA LEU A 102 -2.29 4.27 1.79
C LEU A 102 -1.95 5.76 1.96
N ARG A 103 -1.48 6.17 3.14
CA ARG A 103 -1.07 7.57 3.39
C ARG A 103 0.26 7.92 2.76
N TYR A 104 1.15 6.95 2.58
CA TYR A 104 2.34 7.08 1.74
C TYR A 104 1.93 7.38 0.29
N ALA A 105 0.98 6.61 -0.25
CA ALA A 105 0.49 6.82 -1.61
C ALA A 105 -0.18 8.20 -1.80
N ASP A 106 -0.84 8.71 -0.75
CA ASP A 106 -1.43 10.06 -0.74
C ASP A 106 -0.38 11.17 -0.47
N GLN A 107 0.90 10.83 -0.23
CA GLN A 107 1.97 11.75 0.18
C GLN A 107 1.66 12.56 1.45
N ARG A 108 1.03 11.94 2.44
CA ARG A 108 0.55 12.61 3.68
C ARG A 108 1.38 12.31 4.93
N LEU A 109 2.38 11.45 4.83
CA LEU A 109 3.24 11.06 5.96
C LEU A 109 4.31 12.10 6.26
N SER A 110 4.85 12.07 7.49
CA SER A 110 6.10 12.76 7.80
C SER A 110 7.28 12.13 7.06
N SER A 111 8.38 12.87 6.85
CA SER A 111 9.55 12.37 6.12
C SER A 111 10.10 11.07 6.71
N ASP A 112 10.27 11.01 8.03
CA ASP A 112 10.81 9.83 8.70
C ASP A 112 9.90 8.61 8.50
N CYS A 113 8.58 8.80 8.59
CA CYS A 113 7.62 7.73 8.39
C CYS A 113 7.51 7.31 6.92
N GLU A 114 7.55 8.26 5.99
CA GLU A 114 7.58 8.02 4.54
C GLU A 114 8.78 7.12 4.17
N ASP A 115 9.97 7.42 4.70
CA ASP A 115 11.17 6.61 4.45
C ASP A 115 11.04 5.18 4.97
N GLN A 116 10.47 4.98 6.16
CA GLN A 116 10.27 3.63 6.72
C GLN A 116 9.17 2.86 5.99
N ILE A 117 8.07 3.52 5.61
CA ILE A 117 6.99 2.86 4.86
C ILE A 117 7.45 2.50 3.45
N ARG A 118 8.26 3.34 2.79
CA ARG A 118 8.89 3.00 1.52
C ARG A 118 9.67 1.69 1.59
N ILE A 119 10.48 1.51 2.64
CA ILE A 119 11.24 0.26 2.85
C ILE A 119 10.29 -0.93 3.02
N ILE A 120 9.22 -0.77 3.82
CA ILE A 120 8.24 -1.84 4.03
C ILE A 120 7.53 -2.21 2.72
N ILE A 121 7.08 -1.24 1.93
CA ILE A 121 6.43 -1.52 0.64
C ILE A 121 7.41 -2.21 -0.30
N GLN A 122 8.65 -1.74 -0.39
CA GLN A 122 9.68 -2.36 -1.24
C GLN A 122 9.97 -3.81 -0.82
N GLU A 123 10.05 -4.09 0.48
CA GLU A 123 10.25 -5.45 1.00
C GLU A 123 9.04 -6.35 0.72
N SER A 124 7.81 -5.87 0.93
CA SER A 124 6.58 -6.57 0.57
C SER A 124 6.51 -6.88 -0.92
N ALA A 125 6.89 -5.91 -1.77
CA ALA A 125 6.85 -6.05 -3.22
C ALA A 125 7.80 -7.14 -3.75
N LEU A 126 8.87 -7.47 -3.01
CA LEU A 126 9.78 -8.57 -3.34
C LEU A 126 9.34 -9.90 -2.73
N ASP A 127 8.72 -9.87 -1.55
CA ASP A 127 8.27 -11.05 -0.79
C ASP A 127 6.86 -10.81 -0.25
N TYR A 128 5.86 -11.24 -1.01
CA TYR A 128 4.42 -11.06 -0.74
C TYR A 128 3.97 -11.56 0.65
N ARG A 129 4.74 -12.46 1.27
CA ARG A 129 4.51 -12.94 2.65
C ARG A 129 4.70 -11.87 3.71
N LEU A 130 5.44 -10.82 3.38
CA LEU A 130 5.67 -9.68 4.25
C LEU A 130 4.51 -8.68 4.23
N ASP A 131 3.45 -8.93 3.46
CA ASP A 131 2.19 -8.19 3.54
C ASP A 131 1.09 -9.04 4.20
N PRO A 132 0.78 -8.83 5.49
CA PRO A 132 -0.23 -9.61 6.19
C PRO A 132 -1.65 -9.44 5.64
N GLN A 133 -2.01 -8.26 5.13
CA GLN A 133 -3.35 -8.04 4.56
C GLN A 133 -3.48 -8.78 3.23
N LEU A 134 -2.41 -8.78 2.42
CA LEU A 134 -2.38 -9.60 1.21
C LEU A 134 -2.45 -11.10 1.53
N GLN A 135 -1.69 -11.59 2.51
CA GLN A 135 -1.78 -13.00 2.94
C GLN A 135 -3.20 -13.35 3.40
N LEU A 136 -3.81 -12.48 4.20
CA LEU A 136 -5.13 -12.73 4.77
C LEU A 136 -6.22 -12.78 3.68
N HIS A 137 -6.19 -11.85 2.73
CA HIS A 137 -7.30 -11.67 1.79
C HIS A 137 -7.10 -12.35 0.44
N CYS A 138 -5.87 -12.66 0.03
CA CYS A 138 -5.53 -13.20 -1.29
C CYS A 138 -4.99 -14.64 -1.28
N SER A 139 -5.02 -15.35 -0.16
CA SER A 139 -4.46 -16.73 -0.07
C SER A 139 -5.01 -17.66 -1.17
N ASP A 140 -6.32 -17.61 -1.41
CA ASP A 140 -6.97 -18.46 -2.42
C ASP A 140 -6.58 -18.04 -3.84
N GLU A 141 -6.56 -16.74 -4.14
CA GLU A 141 -6.11 -16.26 -5.44
C GLU A 141 -4.65 -16.60 -5.72
N ILE A 142 -3.77 -16.48 -4.73
CA ILE A 142 -2.36 -16.84 -4.87
C ILE A 142 -2.22 -18.32 -5.20
N ALA A 143 -2.95 -19.19 -4.48
CA ALA A 143 -2.92 -20.63 -4.69
C ALA A 143 -3.49 -21.06 -6.05
N ASN A 144 -4.49 -20.34 -6.59
CA ASN A 144 -5.18 -20.74 -7.81
C ASN A 144 -4.70 -20.02 -9.08
N LEU A 145 -4.26 -18.77 -8.98
CA LEU A 145 -3.87 -17.94 -10.12
C LEU A 145 -2.35 -17.80 -10.26
N CYS A 146 -1.61 -17.87 -9.14
CA CYS A 146 -0.18 -17.54 -9.05
C CYS A 146 0.65 -18.67 -8.42
N ALA A 147 0.22 -19.92 -8.60
CA ALA A 147 0.82 -21.08 -7.95
C ALA A 147 2.28 -21.33 -8.40
N GLU A 148 2.57 -21.09 -9.67
CA GLU A 148 3.91 -21.25 -10.24
C GLU A 148 4.87 -20.21 -9.66
N GLU A 149 4.45 -18.95 -9.61
CA GLU A 149 5.20 -17.85 -9.04
C GLU A 149 5.39 -18.02 -7.52
N ALA A 150 4.41 -18.55 -6.81
CA ALA A 150 4.50 -18.85 -5.39
C ALA A 150 5.43 -20.04 -5.08
N ALA A 151 5.57 -20.99 -6.01
CA ALA A 151 6.49 -22.12 -5.90
C ALA A 151 7.95 -21.75 -6.22
N ALA A 152 8.20 -20.59 -6.82
CA ALA A 152 9.54 -20.12 -7.12
C ALA A 152 10.36 -19.94 -5.83
N GLN A 153 11.62 -20.39 -5.85
CA GLN A 153 12.51 -20.31 -4.68
C GLN A 153 13.01 -18.88 -4.40
N GLU A 154 12.94 -17.99 -5.39
CA GLU A 154 13.47 -16.64 -5.32
C GLU A 154 12.40 -15.59 -4.99
N GLN A 155 12.77 -14.63 -4.14
CA GLN A 155 11.92 -13.52 -3.72
C GLN A 155 12.08 -12.34 -4.68
N THR A 156 11.54 -12.48 -5.90
CA THR A 156 11.69 -11.48 -6.99
C THR A 156 10.42 -10.69 -7.28
N GLY A 157 9.40 -10.80 -6.42
CA GLY A 157 8.12 -10.09 -6.56
C GLY A 157 7.13 -10.67 -7.57
N GLN A 158 7.39 -11.86 -8.13
CA GLN A 158 6.56 -12.45 -9.19
C GLN A 158 5.12 -12.71 -8.76
N VAL A 159 4.88 -13.04 -7.49
CA VAL A 159 3.51 -13.26 -6.98
C VAL A 159 2.67 -11.98 -7.06
N GLU A 160 3.23 -10.83 -6.66
CA GLU A 160 2.51 -9.56 -6.80
C GLU A 160 2.31 -9.17 -8.26
N GLU A 161 3.31 -9.42 -9.13
CA GLU A 161 3.17 -9.17 -10.57
C GLU A 161 2.06 -10.02 -11.19
N CYS A 162 1.98 -11.31 -10.82
CA CYS A 162 0.91 -12.20 -11.25
C CYS A 162 -0.46 -11.70 -10.77
N LEU A 163 -0.59 -11.26 -9.51
CA LEU A 163 -1.84 -10.71 -8.98
C LEU A 163 -2.26 -9.43 -9.72
N LYS A 164 -1.33 -8.51 -9.99
CA LYS A 164 -1.59 -7.27 -10.75
C LYS A 164 -2.10 -7.57 -12.16
N VAL A 165 -1.47 -8.51 -12.86
CA VAL A 165 -1.87 -8.93 -14.22
C VAL A 165 -3.23 -9.64 -14.21
N ASN A 166 -3.51 -10.43 -13.18
CA ASN A 166 -4.77 -11.17 -13.05
C ASN A 166 -5.86 -10.41 -12.28
N LEU A 167 -5.73 -9.09 -12.06
CA LEU A 167 -6.68 -8.27 -11.29
C LEU A 167 -8.15 -8.46 -11.72
N LEU A 168 -8.40 -8.67 -13.01
CA LEU A 168 -9.74 -8.92 -13.56
C LEU A 168 -10.31 -10.31 -13.23
N LYS A 169 -9.44 -11.28 -12.93
CA LYS A 169 -9.80 -12.68 -12.64
C LYS A 169 -9.95 -12.93 -11.14
N ILE A 170 -9.52 -11.99 -10.30
CA ILE A 170 -9.67 -12.05 -8.85
C ILE A 170 -11.16 -12.00 -8.50
N ARG A 171 -11.61 -13.00 -7.74
CA ARG A 171 -13.02 -13.16 -7.36
C ARG A 171 -13.30 -12.55 -5.99
N THR A 172 -12.36 -12.64 -5.06
CA THR A 172 -12.54 -12.10 -3.72
C THR A 172 -12.39 -10.59 -3.74
N GLU A 173 -13.46 -9.86 -3.41
CA GLU A 173 -13.45 -8.39 -3.43
C GLU A 173 -12.43 -7.79 -2.45
N LEU A 174 -12.18 -8.47 -1.31
CA LEU A 174 -11.12 -8.07 -0.38
C LEU A 174 -9.73 -8.24 -1.00
N CYS A 175 -9.44 -9.37 -1.65
CA CYS A 175 -8.18 -9.53 -2.38
C CYS A 175 -8.03 -8.47 -3.47
N LYS A 176 -9.09 -8.26 -4.26
CA LYS A 176 -9.11 -7.26 -5.33
C LYS A 176 -8.79 -5.87 -4.81
N LYS A 177 -9.35 -5.50 -3.64
CA LYS A 177 -9.04 -4.25 -2.96
C LYS A 177 -7.56 -4.16 -2.57
N GLU A 178 -6.99 -5.22 -1.99
CA GLU A 178 -5.55 -5.20 -1.66
C GLU A 178 -4.67 -5.08 -2.91
N VAL A 179 -5.03 -5.74 -4.02
CA VAL A 179 -4.29 -5.55 -5.30
C VAL A 179 -4.44 -4.14 -5.85
N LEU A 180 -5.60 -3.51 -5.70
CA LEU A 180 -5.78 -2.09 -6.06
C LEU A 180 -4.96 -1.16 -5.15
N ASN A 181 -4.85 -1.46 -3.86
CA ASN A 181 -3.98 -0.73 -2.93
C ASN A 181 -2.51 -0.85 -3.35
N MET A 182 -2.04 -2.05 -3.70
CA MET A 182 -0.69 -2.25 -4.24
C MET A 182 -0.43 -1.43 -5.51
N LEU A 183 -1.42 -1.36 -6.42
CA LEU A 183 -1.31 -0.51 -7.61
C LEU A 183 -1.25 0.98 -7.25
N LYS A 184 -2.03 1.43 -6.28
CA LYS A 184 -2.00 2.82 -5.78
C LYS A 184 -0.64 3.15 -5.13
N GLU A 185 -0.10 2.23 -4.34
CA GLU A 185 1.21 2.36 -3.69
C GLU A 185 2.34 2.42 -4.72
N SER A 186 2.38 1.48 -5.67
CA SER A 186 3.41 1.40 -6.72
C SER A 186 3.45 2.62 -7.63
N LYS A 187 2.33 3.33 -7.80
CA LYS A 187 2.27 4.59 -8.55
C LYS A 187 3.00 5.74 -7.85
N ALA A 188 3.06 5.71 -6.52
CA ALA A 188 3.51 6.85 -5.72
C ALA A 188 5.00 7.13 -5.88
N ASP A 189 5.82 6.10 -6.07
CA ASP A 189 7.25 6.23 -6.34
C ASP A 189 7.80 5.01 -7.08
N ILE A 190 8.83 5.20 -7.91
CA ILE A 190 9.48 4.09 -8.59
C ILE A 190 10.21 3.16 -7.62
N PHE A 191 10.72 3.67 -6.50
CA PHE A 191 11.45 2.83 -5.54
C PHE A 191 10.59 1.80 -4.81
N VAL A 192 9.27 1.96 -4.82
CA VAL A 192 8.32 0.98 -4.25
C VAL A 192 7.80 -0.03 -5.27
N ASP A 193 8.24 0.08 -6.53
CA ASP A 193 8.06 -0.94 -7.56
C ASP A 193 9.44 -1.47 -8.00
N PRO A 194 10.04 -2.41 -7.24
CA PRO A 194 11.40 -2.87 -7.49
C PRO A 194 11.57 -3.53 -8.87
N VAL A 195 10.50 -4.15 -9.40
CA VAL A 195 10.49 -4.77 -10.73
C VAL A 195 10.57 -3.70 -11.82
N LEU A 196 9.75 -2.64 -11.74
CA LEU A 196 9.81 -1.52 -12.66
C LEU A 196 11.12 -0.71 -12.50
N HIS A 197 11.54 -0.45 -11.26
CA HIS A 197 12.79 0.26 -10.98
C HIS A 197 14.00 -0.45 -11.60
N THR A 198 14.06 -1.78 -11.48
CA THR A 198 15.14 -2.58 -12.09
C THR A 198 15.13 -2.47 -13.62
N ALA A 199 13.95 -2.58 -14.24
CA ALA A 199 13.81 -2.43 -15.69
C ALA A 199 14.19 -1.03 -16.20
N CYS A 200 13.92 0.00 -15.39
CA CYS A 200 14.17 1.40 -15.73
C CYS A 200 15.48 1.97 -15.17
N ALA A 201 16.31 1.18 -14.49
CA ALA A 201 17.49 1.68 -13.77
C ALA A 201 18.46 2.45 -14.69
N LEU A 202 18.67 1.96 -15.92
CA LEU A 202 19.49 2.65 -16.91
C LEU A 202 18.83 3.95 -17.38
N ASP A 203 17.54 3.94 -17.69
CA ASP A 203 16.84 5.12 -18.16
C ASP A 203 16.76 6.22 -17.08
N ILE A 204 16.58 5.85 -15.81
CA ILE A 204 16.66 6.78 -14.68
C ILE A 204 18.03 7.46 -14.65
N LYS A 205 19.10 6.69 -14.82
CA LYS A 205 20.47 7.21 -14.83
C LYS A 205 20.77 8.13 -16.03
N HIS A 206 20.17 7.87 -17.20
CA HIS A 206 20.46 8.65 -18.41
C HIS A 206 19.54 9.86 -18.56
N HIS A 207 18.27 9.74 -18.19
CA HIS A 207 17.24 10.74 -18.46
C HIS A 207 16.79 11.50 -17.21
N CYS A 208 16.89 10.87 -16.02
CA CYS A 208 16.36 11.42 -14.77
C CYS A 208 17.43 11.62 -13.67
N ALA A 209 18.73 11.61 -14.02
CA ALA A 209 19.81 11.69 -13.04
C ALA A 209 19.83 12.98 -12.21
N ALA A 210 19.39 14.09 -12.79
CA ALA A 210 19.29 15.38 -12.08
C ALA A 210 18.09 15.46 -11.13
N ILE A 211 17.17 14.49 -11.19
CA ILE A 211 15.94 14.48 -10.40
C ILE A 211 16.19 13.78 -9.06
N THR A 212 15.97 14.51 -7.97
CA THR A 212 16.11 13.99 -6.61
C THR A 212 15.15 12.81 -6.37
N PRO A 213 15.62 11.65 -5.87
CA PRO A 213 14.78 10.50 -5.49
C PRO A 213 13.68 10.84 -4.48
N GLY A 214 12.57 10.10 -4.50
CA GLY A 214 11.46 10.28 -3.56
C GLY A 214 10.28 11.09 -4.11
N ARG A 215 9.11 10.90 -3.49
CA ARG A 215 7.82 11.54 -3.83
C ARG A 215 7.41 11.41 -5.29
N GLY A 216 7.82 10.33 -5.95
CA GLY A 216 7.43 10.04 -7.33
C GLY A 216 8.08 10.93 -8.39
N ARG A 217 9.04 11.80 -8.05
CA ARG A 217 9.64 12.71 -9.03
C ARG A 217 10.32 11.99 -10.19
N GLN A 218 11.07 10.92 -9.90
CA GLN A 218 11.70 10.10 -10.94
C GLN A 218 10.68 9.29 -11.74
N MET A 219 9.58 8.86 -11.10
CA MET A 219 8.47 8.23 -11.80
C MET A 219 7.83 9.21 -12.81
N SER A 220 7.54 10.44 -12.40
CA SER A 220 7.01 11.49 -13.28
C SER A 220 7.95 11.80 -14.44
N CYS A 221 9.26 11.90 -14.18
CA CYS A 221 10.26 12.08 -15.22
C CYS A 221 10.23 10.95 -16.26
N LEU A 222 10.11 9.69 -15.83
CA LEU A 222 10.02 8.56 -16.76
C LEU A 222 8.72 8.58 -17.58
N MET A 223 7.59 8.96 -16.99
CA MET A 223 6.33 9.11 -17.72
C MET A 223 6.43 10.22 -18.79
N GLU A 224 7.05 11.35 -18.47
CA GLU A 224 7.30 12.44 -19.43
C GLU A 224 8.26 12.00 -20.54
N ALA A 225 9.34 11.30 -20.17
CA ALA A 225 10.29 10.73 -21.13
C ALA A 225 9.67 9.69 -22.06
N LEU A 226 8.63 8.97 -21.61
CA LEU A 226 7.89 8.02 -22.44
C LEU A 226 7.05 8.73 -23.50
N GLU A 227 6.52 9.92 -23.19
CA GLU A 227 5.70 10.73 -24.10
C GLU A 227 6.55 11.55 -25.08
N ASP A 228 7.78 11.93 -24.71
CA ASP A 228 8.69 12.68 -25.59
C ASP A 228 9.26 11.79 -26.70
N LYS A 229 8.86 12.07 -27.94
CA LYS A 229 9.34 11.37 -29.16
C LYS A 229 10.86 11.46 -29.38
N ARG A 230 11.54 12.41 -28.73
CA ARG A 230 13.00 12.58 -28.83
C ARG A 230 13.75 11.66 -27.89
N VAL A 231 13.09 11.17 -26.83
CA VAL A 231 13.68 10.27 -25.85
C VAL A 231 13.38 8.83 -26.24
N ARG A 232 14.38 7.96 -26.10
CA ARG A 232 14.24 6.53 -26.37
C ARG A 232 14.64 5.73 -25.15
N LEU A 233 13.63 5.36 -24.38
CA LEU A 233 13.79 4.47 -23.24
C LEU A 233 14.23 3.06 -23.69
N GLN A 234 14.89 2.33 -22.79
CA GLN A 234 15.18 0.92 -22.99
C GLN A 234 13.89 0.13 -23.26
N PRO A 235 13.91 -0.90 -24.14
CA PRO A 235 12.71 -1.65 -24.51
C PRO A 235 11.96 -2.23 -23.31
N GLU A 236 12.69 -2.76 -22.31
CA GLU A 236 12.10 -3.36 -21.12
C GLU A 236 11.46 -2.31 -20.20
N CYS A 237 12.13 -1.18 -19.94
CA CYS A 237 11.55 -0.08 -19.19
C CYS A 237 10.30 0.46 -19.88
N LYS A 238 10.38 0.71 -21.19
CA LYS A 238 9.27 1.20 -21.99
C LYS A 238 8.06 0.28 -21.89
N LYS A 239 8.27 -1.03 -22.03
CA LYS A 239 7.20 -2.03 -21.95
C LYS A 239 6.55 -2.01 -20.57
N ARG A 240 7.33 -2.21 -19.50
CA ARG A 240 6.80 -2.27 -18.14
C ARG A 240 6.14 -0.97 -17.69
N LEU A 241 6.71 0.17 -18.07
CA LEU A 241 6.13 1.48 -17.74
C LEU A 241 4.77 1.67 -18.42
N ASN A 242 4.61 1.25 -19.68
CA ASN A 242 3.29 1.24 -20.34
C ASN A 242 2.31 0.29 -19.62
N ASP A 243 2.75 -0.94 -19.31
CA ASP A 243 1.92 -1.91 -18.57
C ASP A 243 1.41 -1.30 -17.24
N ARG A 244 2.28 -0.58 -16.51
CA ARG A 244 1.89 0.13 -15.29
C ARG A 244 0.91 1.27 -15.53
N ILE A 245 1.12 2.10 -16.55
CA ILE A 245 0.21 3.19 -16.90
C ILE A 245 -1.20 2.64 -17.20
N GLU A 246 -1.29 1.53 -17.94
CA GLU A 246 -2.56 0.85 -18.20
C GLU A 246 -3.20 0.32 -16.92
N MET A 247 -2.43 -0.38 -16.06
CA MET A 247 -2.92 -0.89 -14.78
C MET A 247 -3.42 0.22 -13.87
N TRP A 248 -2.70 1.34 -13.75
CA TRP A 248 -3.12 2.48 -12.93
C TRP A 248 -4.35 3.18 -13.49
N SER A 249 -4.45 3.32 -14.82
CA SER A 249 -5.64 3.85 -15.50
C SER A 249 -6.86 2.98 -15.23
N TYR A 250 -6.70 1.66 -15.27
CA TYR A 250 -7.75 0.73 -14.91
C TYR A 250 -8.12 0.84 -13.43
N ALA A 251 -7.14 0.78 -12.52
CA ALA A 251 -7.34 0.89 -11.09
C ALA A 251 -8.09 2.17 -10.71
N ALA A 252 -7.77 3.31 -11.33
CA ALA A 252 -8.48 4.57 -11.10
C ALA A 252 -9.97 4.52 -11.50
N LYS A 253 -10.35 3.70 -12.48
CA LYS A 253 -11.75 3.55 -12.92
C LYS A 253 -12.56 2.65 -12.00
N VAL A 254 -11.91 1.69 -11.33
CA VAL A 254 -12.57 0.67 -10.51
C VAL A 254 -12.37 0.81 -9.01
N ALA A 255 -11.43 1.65 -8.58
CA ALA A 255 -11.20 1.93 -7.17
C ALA A 255 -12.50 2.45 -6.53
N PRO A 256 -12.90 1.95 -5.35
CA PRO A 256 -14.09 2.44 -4.66
C PRO A 256 -13.94 3.93 -4.32
N ALA A 257 -15.04 4.69 -4.39
CA ALA A 257 -15.04 6.07 -3.95
C ALA A 257 -14.95 6.13 -2.42
N ASP A 258 -13.77 6.45 -1.89
CA ASP A 258 -13.53 6.57 -0.44
C ASP A 258 -14.02 7.92 0.13
N GLY A 259 -14.43 8.87 -0.72
CA GLY A 259 -14.92 10.19 -0.31
C GLY A 259 -15.93 10.82 -1.27
N PHE A 260 -16.56 11.92 -0.83
CA PHE A 260 -17.57 12.62 -1.64
C PHE A 260 -17.03 13.19 -2.95
N SER A 261 -15.75 13.60 -2.99
CA SER A 261 -15.09 14.05 -4.23
C SER A 261 -14.97 12.93 -5.26
N ASP A 262 -14.59 11.74 -4.79
CA ASP A 262 -14.33 10.58 -5.64
C ASP A 262 -15.66 9.98 -6.09
N LEU A 263 -16.68 10.01 -5.22
CA LEU A 263 -18.04 9.65 -5.56
C LEU A 263 -18.63 10.61 -6.60
N ALA A 264 -18.39 11.92 -6.45
CA ALA A 264 -18.82 12.91 -7.44
C ALA A 264 -18.13 12.69 -8.80
N MET A 265 -16.84 12.39 -8.80
CA MET A 265 -16.11 12.05 -10.03
C MET A 265 -16.66 10.78 -10.69
N GLN A 266 -16.87 9.71 -9.93
CA GLN A 266 -17.46 8.46 -10.42
C GLN A 266 -18.85 8.66 -11.02
N VAL A 267 -19.72 9.40 -10.31
CA VAL A 267 -21.06 9.75 -10.80
C VAL A 267 -20.97 10.56 -12.10
N MET A 268 -19.99 11.47 -12.22
CA MET A 268 -19.84 12.31 -13.40
C MET A 268 -19.23 11.59 -14.60
N THR A 269 -18.42 10.56 -14.37
CA THR A 269 -17.87 9.68 -15.40
C THR A 269 -18.82 8.56 -15.83
N SER A 270 -19.91 8.32 -15.08
CA SER A 270 -20.88 7.28 -15.39
C SER A 270 -21.66 7.58 -16.69
N PRO A 271 -21.93 6.58 -17.54
CA PRO A 271 -22.80 6.76 -18.72
C PRO A 271 -24.23 7.21 -18.32
N SER A 272 -24.66 6.92 -17.08
CA SER A 272 -25.96 7.30 -16.54
C SER A 272 -25.94 8.60 -15.72
N LYS A 273 -24.89 9.43 -15.83
CA LYS A 273 -24.70 10.63 -15.01
C LYS A 273 -25.92 11.57 -14.94
N ASN A 274 -26.60 11.78 -16.07
CA ASN A 274 -27.76 12.69 -16.13
C ASN A 274 -28.94 12.16 -15.30
N TYR A 275 -29.16 10.84 -15.34
CA TYR A 275 -30.18 10.19 -14.52
C TYR A 275 -29.85 10.31 -13.03
N ILE A 276 -28.61 9.97 -12.66
CA ILE A 276 -28.17 10.02 -11.25
C ILE A 276 -28.28 11.44 -10.69
N LEU A 277 -27.84 12.46 -11.44
CA LEU A 277 -27.95 13.86 -11.04
C LEU A 277 -29.41 14.32 -10.93
N SER A 278 -30.29 13.90 -11.83
CA SER A 278 -31.72 14.21 -11.77
C SER A 278 -32.37 13.62 -10.52
N VAL A 279 -32.01 12.39 -10.15
CA VAL A 279 -32.52 11.73 -8.94
C VAL A 279 -32.04 12.46 -7.69
N ILE A 280 -30.73 12.77 -7.59
CA ILE A 280 -30.15 13.50 -6.45
C ILE A 280 -30.81 14.88 -6.31
N SER A 281 -30.94 15.63 -7.39
CA SER A 281 -31.59 16.94 -7.39
C SER A 281 -33.05 16.84 -6.95
N GLY A 282 -33.78 15.82 -7.44
CA GLY A 282 -35.17 15.57 -7.06
C GLY A 282 -35.31 15.27 -5.56
N SER A 283 -34.44 14.42 -5.00
CA SER A 283 -34.42 14.10 -3.57
C SER A 283 -34.15 15.33 -2.70
N ILE A 284 -33.21 16.20 -3.10
CA ILE A 284 -32.91 17.45 -2.38
C ILE A 284 -34.11 18.39 -2.40
N CYS A 285 -34.78 18.54 -3.55
CA CYS A 285 -36.00 19.35 -3.67
C CYS A 285 -37.12 18.83 -2.76
N ILE A 286 -37.33 17.51 -2.72
CA ILE A 286 -38.34 16.88 -1.85
C ILE A 286 -38.03 17.16 -0.38
N LEU A 287 -36.78 16.93 0.05
CA LEU A 287 -36.35 17.20 1.42
C LEU A 287 -36.53 18.68 1.81
N PHE A 288 -36.22 19.60 0.90
CA PHE A 288 -36.41 21.02 1.11
C PHE A 288 -37.89 21.39 1.26
N LEU A 289 -38.77 20.85 0.41
CA LEU A 289 -40.21 21.07 0.50
C LEU A 289 -40.80 20.51 1.79
N ILE A 290 -40.38 19.30 2.20
CA ILE A 290 -40.78 18.70 3.49
C ILE A 290 -40.31 19.60 4.65
N GLY A 291 -39.06 20.06 4.63
CA GLY A 291 -38.53 20.97 5.65
C GLY A 291 -39.31 22.28 5.77
N LEU A 292 -39.71 22.88 4.64
CA LEU A 292 -40.56 24.09 4.62
C LEU A 292 -41.97 23.82 5.18
N MET A 293 -42.56 22.67 4.84
CA MET A 293 -43.88 22.28 5.32
C MET A 293 -43.87 21.99 6.83
N CYS A 294 -42.89 21.21 7.31
CA CYS A 294 -42.69 20.96 8.74
C CYS A 294 -42.43 22.26 9.50
N GLY A 295 -41.55 23.14 9.01
CA GLY A 295 -41.28 24.43 9.64
C GLY A 295 -42.51 25.35 9.73
N ARG A 296 -43.37 25.35 8.70
CA ARG A 296 -44.63 26.11 8.71
C ARG A 296 -45.66 25.54 9.68
N ILE A 297 -45.77 24.21 9.78
CA ILE A 297 -46.68 23.53 10.71
C ILE A 297 -46.23 23.77 12.16
N THR A 298 -44.95 23.60 12.47
CA THR A 298 -44.42 23.86 13.82
C THR A 298 -44.65 25.32 14.22
N LYS A 299 -44.38 26.29 13.32
CA LYS A 299 -44.61 27.71 13.60
C LYS A 299 -46.08 28.04 13.86
N ARG A 300 -47.01 27.37 13.18
CA ARG A 300 -48.46 27.52 13.39
C ARG A 300 -48.91 26.94 14.74
N VAL A 301 -48.45 25.73 15.09
CA VAL A 301 -48.77 25.08 16.37
C VAL A 301 -48.22 25.86 17.58
N THR A 302 -46.99 26.38 17.51
CA THR A 302 -46.45 27.25 18.57
C THR A 302 -47.21 28.56 18.74
N ARG A 303 -47.87 29.05 17.68
CA ARG A 303 -48.69 30.27 17.76
C ARG A 303 -50.02 29.99 18.44
N GLU A 304 -50.67 28.88 18.11
CA GLU A 304 -51.93 28.46 18.75
C GLU A 304 -51.76 28.02 20.21
N LEU A 305 -50.59 27.51 20.62
CA LEU A 305 -50.26 27.25 22.03
C LEU A 305 -49.97 28.51 22.85
N LYS A 306 -49.65 29.63 22.21
CA LYS A 306 -49.38 30.92 22.87
C LYS A 306 -50.66 31.78 23.01
N ASP A 307 -51.66 31.52 22.18
CA ASP A 307 -52.98 32.17 22.20
C ASP A 307 -54.02 31.40 23.05
N ARG A 308 -53.61 30.33 23.76
CA ARG A 308 -54.36 29.62 24.81
C ARG A 308 -53.78 29.93 26.18
#